data_AF-A0A954XX02-F1
#
_entry.id   AF-A0A954XX02-F1
#
_cell.length_a   1.000
_cell.length_b   1.000
_cell.length_c   1.000
_cell.angle_alpha   90.00
_cell.angle_beta   90.00
_cell.angle_gamma   90.00
#
_symmetry.space_group_name_H-M   'P 1'
#
loop_
_entity.id
_entity.type
_entity.pdbx_description
1 polymer ?
#
loop_
_entity_poly.entity_id
_entity_poly.type
_entity_poly.pdbx_seq_one_letter_code
_entity_poly.pdbx_strand_id
1 'polypeptide(L)' 'ELGQVSRPRVTQIMNLLALAPEIQEALLFMERAGVGREDVTERSLRELLGEVSWAAQRVRWPGIVSTD' A
#
# COMPACT_ATOMS: atom_id res chain seq x y z
N GLU A 1 17.13 -0.30 -21.42
CA GLU A 1 16.46 -0.13 -20.12
C GLU A 1 15.58 -1.34 -19.87
N LEU A 2 15.77 -2.05 -18.75
CA LEU A 2 14.85 -3.13 -18.37
C LEU A 2 13.65 -2.47 -17.68
N GLY A 3 12.54 -2.34 -18.41
CA GLY A 3 11.21 -2.17 -17.82
C GLY A 3 10.66 -0.76 -17.63
N GLN A 4 10.99 0.26 -18.43
CA GLN A 4 10.29 1.57 -18.50
C GLN A 4 10.01 2.29 -17.14
N VAL A 5 10.68 1.91 -16.06
CA VAL A 5 10.48 2.46 -14.71
C VAL A 5 11.81 2.93 -14.13
N SER A 6 11.76 4.01 -13.34
CA SER A 6 12.93 4.53 -12.66
C SER A 6 13.35 3.63 -11.50
N ARG A 7 14.63 3.67 -11.12
CA ARG A 7 15.14 2.95 -9.93
C ARG A 7 14.34 3.29 -8.65
N PRO A 8 14.04 4.57 -8.36
CA PRO A 8 13.19 4.90 -7.21
C PRO A 8 11.81 4.27 -7.28
N ARG A 9 11.22 4.13 -8.48
CA ARG A 9 9.90 3.49 -8.64
C ARG A 9 9.97 2.00 -8.30
N VAL A 10 11.02 1.30 -8.72
CA VAL A 10 11.24 -0.10 -8.33
C VAL A 10 11.37 -0.23 -6.81
N THR A 11 12.15 0.64 -6.16
CA THR A 11 12.27 0.63 -4.70
C THR A 11 10.94 0.83 -3.99
N GLN A 12 10.10 1.75 -4.47
CA GLN A 12 8.77 1.99 -3.89
C GLN A 12 7.89 0.74 -3.94
N ILE A 13 7.88 0.05 -5.07
CA ILE A 13 7.13 -1.20 -5.23
C ILE A 13 7.69 -2.28 -4.30
N MET A 14 9.01 -2.43 -4.24
CA MET A 14 9.66 -3.43 -3.37
C MET A 14 9.41 -3.17 -1.89
N ASN A 15 9.27 -1.91 -1.47
CA ASN A 15 8.97 -1.59 -0.08
C ASN A 15 7.60 -2.11 0.37
N LEU A 16 6.64 -2.31 -0.54
CA LEU A 16 5.32 -2.89 -0.21
C LEU A 16 5.43 -4.29 0.44
N LEU A 17 6.56 -4.99 0.22
CA LEU A 17 6.86 -6.26 0.88
C LEU A 17 7.04 -6.15 2.40
N ALA A 18 7.25 -4.94 2.93
CA ALA A 18 7.38 -4.68 4.38
C ALA A 18 6.03 -4.48 5.09
N LEU A 19 4.92 -4.43 4.36
CA LEU A 19 3.58 -4.37 4.94
C LEU A 19 3.24 -5.67 5.68
N ALA A 20 2.40 -5.58 6.71
CA ALA A 20 1.85 -6.73 7.39
C ALA A 20 1.16 -7.67 6.37
N PRO A 21 1.30 -9.00 6.50
CA PRO A 21 0.77 -9.96 5.53
C PRO A 21 -0.73 -9.76 5.23
N GLU A 22 -1.53 -9.45 6.25
CA GLU A 22 -2.98 -9.25 6.08
C GLU A 22 -3.31 -7.99 5.25
N ILE A 23 -2.45 -6.97 5.32
CA ILE A 23 -2.59 -5.74 4.51
C ILE A 23 -2.20 -6.01 3.06
N GLN A 24 -1.16 -6.81 2.83
CA GLN A 24 -0.77 -7.22 1.48
C GLN A 24 -1.88 -8.03 0.80
N GLU A 25 -2.48 -8.96 1.53
CA GLU A 25 -3.60 -9.76 1.05
C GLU A 25 -4.81 -8.86 0.72
N ALA A 26 -5.16 -7.93 1.60
CA ALA A 26 -6.23 -6.97 1.36
C ALA A 26 -5.99 -6.11 0.11
N LEU A 27 -4.75 -5.69 -0.16
CA LEU A 27 -4.39 -4.95 -1.38
C LEU A 27 -4.49 -5.82 -2.65
N LEU A 28 -4.03 -7.08 -2.59
CA LEU A 28 -4.04 -8.00 -3.73
C LEU A 28 -5.44 -8.42 -4.16
N PHE A 29 -6.37 -8.52 -3.19
CA PHE A 29 -7.75 -8.96 -3.40
C PHE A 29 -8.77 -7.83 -3.24
N MET A 30 -8.31 -6.57 -3.26
CA MET A 30 -9.20 -5.40 -3.20
C MET A 30 -10.09 -5.37 -4.45
N GLU A 31 -11.41 -5.36 -4.25
CA GLU A 31 -12.33 -5.06 -5.34
C GLU A 31 -12.11 -3.62 -5.80
N ARG A 32 -12.04 -3.39 -7.12
CA ARG A 32 -11.93 -2.04 -7.65
C ARG A 32 -13.16 -1.25 -7.23
N ALA A 33 -12.98 -0.17 -6.47
CA ALA A 33 -14.01 0.83 -6.32
C ALA A 33 -14.47 1.32 -7.70
N GLY A 34 -15.79 1.40 -7.87
CA GLY A 34 -16.42 1.94 -9.07
C GLY A 34 -15.97 3.38 -9.35
N VAL A 35 -16.18 3.82 -10.59
CA VAL A 35 -15.66 5.06 -11.20
C VAL A 35 -15.57 6.26 -10.22
N GLY A 36 -14.36 6.51 -9.71
CA GLY A 36 -14.03 7.75 -8.99
C GLY A 36 -12.94 7.60 -7.93
N ARG A 37 -11.66 7.74 -8.36
CA ARG A 37 -10.43 7.64 -7.54
C ARG A 37 -10.18 6.28 -6.87
N GLU A 38 -8.93 5.82 -6.95
CA GLU A 38 -8.49 4.61 -6.26
C GLU A 38 -8.44 4.87 -4.75
N ASP A 39 -9.13 4.07 -3.95
CA ASP A 39 -9.20 4.23 -2.48
C ASP A 39 -7.82 4.15 -1.82
N VAL A 40 -6.89 3.38 -2.42
CA VAL A 40 -5.54 3.18 -1.90
C VAL A 40 -4.50 3.46 -2.96
N THR A 41 -3.58 4.39 -2.65
CA THR A 41 -2.47 4.74 -3.53
C THR A 41 -1.14 4.35 -2.90
N GLU A 42 -0.08 4.22 -3.70
CA GLU A 42 1.27 4.01 -3.16
C GLU A 42 1.65 5.08 -2.13
N ARG A 43 1.21 6.33 -2.35
CA ARG A 43 1.49 7.44 -1.43
C ARG A 43 0.82 7.24 -0.07
N SER A 44 -0.45 6.81 -0.03
CA SER A 44 -1.14 6.58 1.25
C SER A 44 -0.53 5.40 2.03
N LEU A 45 0.02 4.40 1.33
CA LEU A 45 0.71 3.27 1.97
C LEU A 45 2.06 3.64 2.63
N ARG A 46 2.70 4.75 2.24
CA ARG A 46 4.01 5.15 2.81
C ARG A 46 3.97 5.38 4.32
N GLU A 47 2.83 5.81 4.85
CA GLU A 47 2.66 6.03 6.28
C GLU A 47 2.74 4.71 7.08
N LEU A 48 2.33 3.60 6.46
CA LEU A 48 2.45 2.26 7.04
C LEU A 48 3.88 1.71 6.87
N LEU A 49 4.53 2.02 5.75
CA LEU A 49 5.91 1.58 5.48
C LEU A 49 6.96 2.21 6.42
N GLY A 50 6.63 3.33 7.06
CA GLY A 50 7.46 3.93 8.11
C GLY A 50 7.37 3.20 9.47
N GLU A 51 6.45 2.26 9.63
CA GLU A 51 6.20 1.54 10.87
C GLU A 51 6.80 0.13 10.83
N VAL A 52 7.67 -0.18 11.79
CA VAL A 52 8.33 -1.51 11.87
C VAL A 52 7.38 -2.54 12.48
N SER A 53 6.49 -2.12 13.37
CA SER A 53 5.55 -3.03 14.02
C SER A 53 4.34 -3.32 13.14
N TRP A 54 4.19 -4.57 12.69
CA TRP A 54 2.97 -5.01 11.99
C TRP A 54 1.70 -4.80 12.81
N ALA A 55 1.77 -4.90 14.14
CA ALA A 55 0.62 -4.60 14.99
C ALA A 55 0.20 -3.13 14.86
N ALA A 56 1.17 -2.21 14.83
CA ALA A 56 0.89 -0.79 14.63
C ALA A 56 0.43 -0.48 13.20
N GLN A 57 0.97 -1.16 12.19
CA GLN A 57 0.46 -1.07 10.82
C GLN A 57 -1.02 -1.49 10.74
N ARG A 58 -1.40 -2.62 11.36
CA ARG A 58 -2.79 -3.08 11.41
C ARG A 58 -3.74 -2.11 12.11
N VAL A 59 -3.28 -1.42 13.16
CA VAL A 59 -4.07 -0.39 13.83
C VAL A 59 -4.32 0.83 12.94
N ARG A 60 -3.33 1.22 12.13
CA ARG A 60 -3.43 2.39 11.23
C ARG A 60 -4.13 2.08 9.90
N TRP A 61 -4.08 0.83 9.46
CA TRP A 61 -4.63 0.38 8.17
C TRP A 61 -6.08 0.83 7.90
N PRO A 62 -7.04 0.72 8.84
CA PRO A 62 -8.41 1.19 8.60
C PRO A 62 -8.53 2.66 8.22
N GLY A 63 -7.61 3.52 8.68
CA GLY A 63 -7.57 4.94 8.31
C GLY A 63 -6.98 5.21 6.92
N ILE A 64 -6.40 4.19 6.27
CA ILE A 64 -5.84 4.25 4.92
C ILE A 64 -6.82 3.70 3.88
N VAL A 65 -7.62 2.68 4.24
CA VAL A 65 -8.63 2.05 3.35
C VAL A 65 -10.03 2.66 3.45
N SER A 66 -10.18 3.76 4.18
CA SER A 66 -11.48 4.41 4.40
C SER A 66 -11.39 5.89 4.07
N THR A 67 -12.23 6.36 3.16
CA THR A 67 -12.65 7.76 3.11
C THR A 67 -14.07 7.78 2.54
N ASP A 68 -15.05 7.78 3.47
CA ASP A 68 -16.51 7.80 3.28
C ASP A 68 -17.20 6.51 2.83
#